data_AF-A0AAN7C026-F1
#
_entry.id   AF-A0AAN7C026-F1
#
_cell.length_a   1.000
_cell.length_b   1.000
_cell.length_c   1.000
_cell.angle_alpha   90.00
_cell.angle_beta   90.00
_cell.angle_gamma   90.00
#
_symmetry.space_group_name_H-M   'P 1'
#
loop_
_entity.id
_entity.type
_entity.pdbx_description
1 polymer ?
#
loop_
_entity_poly.entity_id
_entity_poly.type
_entity_poly.pdbx_seq_one_letter_code
_entity_poly.pdbx_strand_id
1 'polypeptide(L)'
;MKTLALLSAFVLPTAVFAAVGGRCSGSWNSDICICLDHNVCTGQYGGNAIQGSPGNYPCPNDPDNVWGCTVFDHCPGHDSSTGCVWRSGCPGTVLRDPVCPGGNDFVCCDYW
;
A
#
# COMPACT_ATOMS: atom_id res chain seq x y z
N MET A 1 50.64 -12.67 24.53
CA MET A 1 49.38 -12.50 25.29
C MET A 1 48.36 -11.89 24.33
N LYS A 2 47.13 -12.43 24.34
CA LYS A 2 46.09 -12.30 23.31
C LYS A 2 45.45 -10.91 23.31
N THR A 3 45.39 -10.27 22.14
CA THR A 3 44.57 -9.08 21.86
C THR A 3 43.10 -9.47 21.84
N LEU A 4 42.33 -9.02 22.83
CA LEU A 4 40.87 -9.08 22.80
C LEU A 4 40.36 -8.04 21.78
N ALA A 5 39.88 -8.50 20.64
CA ALA A 5 39.10 -7.69 19.71
C ALA A 5 37.66 -7.58 20.24
N LEU A 6 37.28 -6.41 20.74
CA LEU A 6 35.90 -6.06 21.04
C LEU A 6 35.13 -5.89 19.71
N LEU A 7 34.31 -6.88 19.37
CA LEU A 7 33.32 -6.76 18.31
C LEU A 7 32.18 -5.84 18.81
N SER A 8 32.24 -4.57 18.44
CA SER A 8 31.12 -3.65 18.56
C SER A 8 29.98 -4.10 17.65
N ALA A 9 28.95 -4.74 18.22
CA ALA A 9 27.73 -5.07 17.49
C ALA A 9 26.97 -3.78 17.16
N PHE A 10 27.10 -3.32 15.92
CA PHE A 10 26.36 -2.18 15.39
C PHE A 10 24.90 -2.62 15.20
N VAL A 11 24.04 -2.33 16.18
CA VAL A 11 22.59 -2.52 16.05
C VAL A 11 22.08 -1.39 15.16
N LEU A 12 22.02 -1.64 13.86
CA LEU A 12 21.36 -0.73 12.92
C LEU A 12 19.87 -0.69 13.28
N PRO A 13 19.27 0.49 13.52
CA PRO A 13 17.82 0.57 13.61
C PRO A 13 17.27 0.10 12.28
N THR A 14 16.51 -1.00 12.29
CA THR A 14 15.72 -1.43 11.14
C THR A 14 14.73 -0.31 10.86
N ALA A 15 14.99 0.47 9.80
CA ALA A 15 14.00 1.41 9.29
C ALA A 15 12.72 0.60 9.05
N VAL A 16 11.67 0.93 9.78
CA VAL A 16 10.35 0.35 9.59
C VAL A 16 9.83 1.02 8.32
N PHE A 17 10.28 0.55 7.16
CA PHE A 17 9.83 1.05 5.87
C PHE A 17 8.32 0.91 5.81
N ALA A 18 7.61 1.96 5.40
CA ALA A 18 6.27 1.81 4.85
C ALA A 18 6.32 0.62 3.90
N ALA A 19 5.61 -0.46 4.23
CA ALA A 19 5.60 -1.63 3.37
C ALA A 19 4.80 -1.23 2.14
N VAL A 20 5.49 -0.86 1.06
CA VAL A 20 4.87 -0.75 -0.27
C VAL A 20 4.09 -2.05 -0.51
N GLY A 21 2.83 -1.91 -0.89
CA GLY A 21 1.89 -3.03 -1.00
C GLY A 21 1.14 -3.38 0.29
N GLY A 22 1.39 -2.68 1.40
CA GLY A 22 0.72 -2.87 2.68
C GLY A 22 -0.53 -2.01 2.86
N ARG A 23 -1.34 -2.30 3.88
CA ARG A 23 -2.52 -1.48 4.22
C ARG A 23 -2.13 -0.08 4.67
N CYS A 24 -3.01 0.88 4.40
CA CYS A 24 -2.99 2.16 5.07
C CYS A 24 -3.30 1.99 6.58
N SER A 25 -2.98 3.01 7.37
CA SER A 25 -2.94 2.97 8.83
C SER A 25 -3.68 4.17 9.45
N GLY A 26 -3.91 4.13 10.76
CA GLY A 26 -4.58 5.21 11.48
C GLY A 26 -5.99 5.47 10.94
N SER A 27 -6.30 6.75 10.71
CA SER A 27 -7.61 7.17 10.16
C SER A 27 -7.87 6.68 8.72
N TRP A 28 -6.82 6.22 8.03
CA TRP A 28 -6.87 5.74 6.64
C TRP A 28 -6.95 4.22 6.54
N ASN A 29 -6.96 3.49 7.66
CA ASN A 29 -7.08 2.03 7.68
C ASN A 29 -8.46 1.58 7.18
N SER A 30 -8.59 1.49 5.85
CA SER A 30 -9.78 1.10 5.13
C SER A 30 -9.46 0.00 4.12
N ASP A 31 -10.48 -0.74 3.70
CA ASP A 31 -10.31 -1.80 2.70
C ASP A 31 -10.03 -1.26 1.28
N ILE A 32 -10.08 0.05 1.05
CA ILE A 32 -9.86 0.66 -0.27
C ILE A 32 -8.45 1.28 -0.41
N CYS A 33 -7.64 1.25 0.65
CA CYS A 33 -6.39 2.00 0.73
C CYS A 33 -5.17 1.07 0.86
N ILE A 34 -4.19 1.26 -0.01
CA ILE A 34 -2.90 0.57 -0.03
C ILE A 34 -1.75 1.58 -0.05
N CYS A 35 -0.62 1.23 0.56
CA CYS A 35 0.59 2.04 0.51
C CYS A 35 1.35 1.79 -0.79
N LEU A 36 1.56 2.85 -1.56
CA LEU A 36 2.22 2.78 -2.86
C LEU A 36 3.02 4.05 -3.15
N ASP A 37 4.00 3.93 -4.03
CA ASP A 37 4.64 5.12 -4.60
C ASP A 37 3.60 6.03 -5.28
N HIS A 38 3.66 7.34 -5.03
CA HIS A 38 2.75 8.34 -5.59
C HIS A 38 2.63 8.26 -7.11
N ASN A 39 3.77 8.16 -7.81
CA ASN A 39 3.81 8.19 -9.27
C ASN A 39 3.31 6.86 -9.85
N VAL A 40 3.55 5.75 -9.14
CA VAL A 40 2.99 4.45 -9.50
C VAL A 40 1.47 4.46 -9.33
N CYS A 41 0.96 4.98 -8.21
CA CYS A 41 -0.48 5.08 -7.95
C CYS A 41 -1.21 5.84 -9.07
N THR A 42 -0.75 7.06 -9.34
CA THR A 42 -1.40 7.97 -10.30
C THR A 42 -1.12 7.58 -11.75
N GLY A 43 0.12 7.22 -12.08
CA GLY A 43 0.55 6.99 -13.45
C GLY A 43 0.25 5.58 -13.97
N GLN A 44 0.49 4.55 -13.17
CA GLN A 44 0.34 3.16 -13.61
C GLN A 44 -1.07 2.62 -13.35
N TYR A 45 -1.64 2.93 -12.19
CA TYR A 45 -2.94 2.39 -11.78
C TYR A 45 -4.10 3.38 -11.94
N GLY A 46 -3.83 4.63 -12.32
CA GLY A 46 -4.87 5.67 -12.45
C GLY A 46 -5.57 5.99 -11.13
N GLY A 47 -4.96 5.65 -10.00
CA GLY A 47 -5.52 5.84 -8.67
C GLY A 47 -5.37 7.26 -8.15
N ASN A 48 -6.06 7.53 -7.04
CA ASN A 48 -5.90 8.74 -6.26
C ASN A 48 -4.85 8.53 -5.16
N ALA A 49 -3.81 9.37 -5.16
CA ALA A 49 -2.73 9.32 -4.20
C ALA A 49 -2.95 10.34 -3.08
N ILE A 50 -2.80 9.89 -1.84
CA ILE A 50 -3.14 10.59 -0.61
C ILE A 50 -1.88 10.71 0.24
N GLN A 51 -1.30 11.91 0.26
CA GLN A 51 -0.08 12.18 1.03
C GLN A 51 -0.32 12.13 2.54
N GLY A 52 -1.41 12.73 3.01
CA GLY A 52 -1.63 12.96 4.44
C GLY A 52 -0.82 14.14 4.99
N SER A 53 -0.60 14.15 6.30
CA SER A 53 0.09 15.23 7.02
C SER A 53 0.73 14.70 8.31
N PRO A 54 1.68 15.44 8.93
CA PRO A 54 2.29 15.05 10.20
C PRO A 54 1.26 14.63 11.25
N GLY A 55 1.40 13.40 11.77
CA GLY A 55 0.47 12.80 12.73
C GLY A 55 -0.76 12.12 12.11
N ASN A 56 -0.94 12.18 10.80
CA ASN A 56 -2.04 11.54 10.08
C ASN A 56 -1.66 11.08 8.65
N TYR A 57 -0.48 10.46 8.52
CA TYR A 57 -0.07 9.84 7.27
C TYR A 57 -0.85 8.54 7.02
N PRO A 58 -1.36 8.29 5.80
CA PRO A 58 -1.98 7.02 5.46
C PRO A 58 -1.01 5.86 5.60
N CYS A 59 0.25 6.06 5.22
CA CYS A 59 1.26 5.03 5.24
C CYS A 59 2.19 5.17 6.45
N PRO A 60 2.42 4.08 7.20
CA PRO A 60 3.27 4.14 8.39
C PRO A 60 4.72 4.44 7.98
N ASN A 61 5.36 5.39 8.67
CA ASN A 61 6.77 5.80 8.47
C ASN A 61 7.09 6.25 7.04
N ASP A 62 6.35 7.25 6.57
CA ASP A 62 6.52 8.01 5.31
C ASP A 62 8.00 8.17 4.88
N PRO A 63 8.51 7.34 3.95
CA PRO A 63 9.70 7.63 3.20
C PRO A 63 9.28 8.43 1.96
N ASP A 64 9.13 9.74 2.12
CA ASP A 64 8.90 10.87 1.18
C ASP A 64 7.96 10.71 -0.05
N ASN A 65 7.82 9.53 -0.66
CA ASN A 65 7.02 9.28 -1.86
C ASN A 65 6.06 8.07 -1.75
N VAL A 66 5.98 7.40 -0.59
CA VAL A 66 5.02 6.30 -0.36
C VAL A 66 3.77 6.84 0.31
N TRP A 67 2.69 6.97 -0.46
CA TRP A 67 1.43 7.58 -0.07
C TRP A 67 0.33 6.53 0.02
N GLY A 68 -0.80 6.90 0.63
CA GLY A 68 -2.02 6.10 0.49
C GLY A 68 -2.49 6.15 -0.96
N CYS A 69 -2.93 5.03 -1.51
CA CYS A 69 -3.41 4.92 -2.87
C CYS A 69 -4.79 4.27 -2.87
N THR A 70 -5.75 4.87 -3.56
CA THR A 70 -7.08 4.30 -3.78
C THR A 70 -7.33 4.16 -5.28
N VAL A 71 -7.64 2.95 -5.74
CA VAL A 71 -8.01 2.66 -7.13
C VAL A 71 -9.45 2.13 -7.12
N PHE A 72 -10.38 2.96 -6.63
CA PHE A 72 -11.73 2.53 -6.25
C PHE A 72 -12.78 2.76 -7.34
N ASP A 73 -12.56 3.72 -8.24
CA ASP A 73 -13.56 4.11 -9.25
C ASP A 73 -13.69 3.12 -10.41
N HIS A 74 -12.64 2.34 -10.66
CA HIS A 74 -12.58 1.20 -11.59
C HIS A 74 -11.24 0.50 -11.42
N CYS A 75 -11.20 -0.82 -11.61
CA CYS A 75 -9.92 -1.50 -11.80
C CYS A 75 -9.33 -1.12 -13.17
N PRO A 76 -7.99 -1.10 -13.33
CA PRO A 76 -7.38 -0.83 -14.63
C PRO A 76 -7.88 -1.81 -15.71
N GLY A 77 -8.46 -1.28 -16.79
CA GLY A 77 -9.01 -2.07 -17.89
C GLY A 77 -10.44 -2.59 -17.67
N HIS A 78 -11.09 -2.24 -16.56
CA HIS A 78 -12.48 -2.59 -16.26
C HIS A 78 -13.37 -1.34 -16.21
N ASP A 79 -14.68 -1.55 -16.15
CA ASP A 79 -15.64 -0.47 -16.00
C ASP A 79 -15.82 -0.04 -14.53
N SER A 80 -16.67 0.96 -14.32
CA SER A 80 -16.93 1.58 -13.02
C SER A 80 -17.75 0.71 -12.04
N SER A 81 -18.12 -0.51 -12.43
CA SER A 81 -18.72 -1.49 -11.51
C SER A 81 -17.68 -2.19 -10.63
N THR A 82 -16.39 -1.91 -10.89
CA THR A 82 -15.26 -2.56 -10.24
C THR A 82 -14.41 -1.59 -9.41
N GLY A 83 -13.57 -2.11 -8.53
CA GLY A 83 -12.52 -1.34 -7.88
C GLY A 83 -11.51 -2.22 -7.16
N CYS A 84 -10.29 -1.72 -6.99
CA CYS A 84 -9.26 -2.40 -6.22
C CYS A 84 -9.51 -2.21 -4.72
N VAL A 85 -9.71 -3.32 -4.02
CA VAL A 85 -9.97 -3.37 -2.59
C VAL A 85 -9.22 -4.54 -1.96
N TRP A 86 -8.99 -4.47 -0.66
CA TRP A 86 -8.51 -5.62 0.08
C TRP A 86 -9.55 -6.74 0.00
N ARG A 87 -9.10 -7.98 -0.23
CA ARG A 87 -9.94 -9.17 -0.40
C ARG A 87 -10.99 -9.32 0.70
N SER A 88 -10.65 -8.96 1.94
CA SER A 88 -11.57 -9.00 3.09
C SER A 88 -12.75 -8.03 2.98
N GLY A 89 -12.61 -6.94 2.22
CA GLY A 89 -13.60 -5.89 2.04
C GLY A 89 -14.27 -5.90 0.66
N CYS A 90 -14.05 -6.93 -0.16
CA CYS A 90 -14.79 -7.11 -1.41
C CYS A 90 -16.19 -7.68 -1.11
N PRO A 91 -17.29 -6.92 -1.32
CA PRO A 91 -18.63 -7.40 -1.03
C PRO A 91 -19.19 -8.34 -2.12
N GLY A 92 -18.63 -8.28 -3.33
CA GLY A 92 -19.09 -9.04 -4.49
C GLY A 92 -18.04 -10.06 -4.97
N THR A 93 -17.83 -10.11 -6.28
CA THR A 93 -16.97 -11.13 -6.90
C THR A 93 -15.54 -10.63 -7.03
N VAL A 94 -14.57 -11.41 -6.52
CA VAL A 94 -13.15 -11.16 -6.78
C VAL A 94 -12.82 -11.59 -8.21
N LEU A 95 -12.48 -10.63 -9.06
CA LEU A 95 -11.94 -10.90 -10.40
C LEU A 95 -10.51 -11.44 -10.26
N ARG A 96 -10.16 -12.42 -11.09
CA ARG A 96 -8.84 -13.09 -11.02
C ARG A 96 -7.73 -12.33 -11.73
N ASP A 97 -8.07 -11.19 -12.33
CA ASP A 97 -7.15 -10.40 -13.12
C ASP A 97 -6.19 -9.62 -12.19
N PRO A 98 -4.87 -9.80 -12.32
CA PRO A 98 -3.88 -9.18 -11.42
C PRO A 98 -3.60 -7.72 -11.80
N VAL A 99 -4.66 -6.91 -11.93
CA VAL A 99 -4.60 -5.52 -12.38
C VAL A 99 -4.39 -4.52 -11.25
N CYS A 100 -4.52 -4.95 -10.00
CA CYS A 100 -4.40 -4.10 -8.80
C CYS A 100 -2.99 -4.18 -8.16
N PRO A 101 -2.53 -3.11 -7.48
CA PRO A 101 -1.13 -2.95 -7.05
C PRO A 101 -0.65 -3.86 -5.90
N GLY A 102 -1.55 -4.50 -5.14
CA GLY A 102 -1.20 -5.28 -3.93
C GLY A 102 -1.20 -6.79 -4.12
N GLY A 103 -0.96 -7.25 -5.35
CA GLY A 103 -0.84 -8.68 -5.66
C GLY A 103 -2.10 -9.47 -5.34
N ASN A 104 -1.99 -10.50 -4.48
CA ASN A 104 -3.07 -11.46 -4.25
C ASN A 104 -4.16 -10.99 -3.28
N ASP A 105 -3.89 -9.97 -2.48
CA ASP A 105 -4.78 -9.56 -1.38
C ASP A 105 -5.39 -8.17 -1.58
N PHE A 106 -4.83 -7.31 -2.42
CA PHE A 106 -5.50 -6.11 -2.90
C PHE A 106 -5.96 -6.37 -4.34
N VAL A 107 -7.21 -6.79 -4.45
CA VAL A 107 -7.77 -7.47 -5.63
C VAL A 107 -8.76 -6.57 -6.35
N CYS A 108 -9.00 -6.86 -7.62
CA CYS A 108 -10.10 -6.26 -8.33
C CYS A 108 -11.42 -6.91 -7.87
N CYS A 109 -12.32 -6.11 -7.32
CA CYS A 109 -13.64 -6.53 -6.88
C CYS A 109 -14.70 -5.99 -7.82
N ASP A 110 -15.59 -6.86 -8.28
CA ASP A 110 -16.86 -6.48 -8.91
C ASP A 110 -17.91 -6.33 -7.81
N TYR A 111 -18.55 -5.16 -7.73
CA TYR A 111 -19.49 -4.83 -6.67
C TYR A 111 -20.90 -5.42 -6.88
N TRP A 112 -21.16 -6.10 -8.01
CA TRP A 112 -22.51 -6.54 -8.40
C TRP A 112 -22.62 -8.04 -8.68
#